data_AF-A0A1W9HLL5-F1
#
_entry.id   AF-A0A1W9HLL5-F1
#
_cell.length_a   1.000
_cell.length_b   1.000
_cell.length_c   1.000
_cell.angle_alpha   90.00
_cell.angle_beta   90.00
_cell.angle_gamma   90.00
#
_symmetry.space_group_name_H-M   'P 1'
#
loop_
_entity.id
_entity.type
_entity.pdbx_description
1 polymer ?
#
loop_
_entity_poly.entity_id
_entity_poly.type
_entity_poly.pdbx_seq_one_letter_code
_entity_poly.pdbx_strand_id
1 'polypeptide(L)'
;MRLLKDDFGTAGASNLSKIAKTVGVHPSYLGHVISGIKNLNFDQAKELADALKTTPLEQEYFFTLVHFDRAGTQKSKKYWLAKKDEILADRSKVKSRVGEHTELSSHDRAIFYSSWIYVAVFSSVFIDGGQTLDQIANRFQLSRLKAEEILDFLVRTGICERNGPKFKPGTTFVYIANDSPLVASHKLANESYTKNGYARVAGAAS
;
A
#
# COMPACT_ATOMS: atom_id res chain seq x y z
N MET A 1 -5.08 18.61 10.75
CA MET A 1 -4.02 17.59 10.94
C MET A 1 -4.40 16.54 12.00
N ARG A 2 -5.68 16.13 12.09
CA ARG A 2 -6.17 15.17 13.10
C ARG A 2 -6.04 13.70 12.65
N LEU A 3 -5.64 13.47 11.40
CA LEU A 3 -5.58 12.17 10.71
C LEU A 3 -4.20 11.48 10.82
N LEU A 4 -3.20 12.10 11.45
CA LEU A 4 -1.87 11.52 11.64
C LEU A 4 -1.68 10.88 13.02
N LYS A 5 -2.72 10.89 13.86
CA LYS A 5 -2.57 10.52 15.28
C LYS A 5 -2.57 9.00 15.52
N ASP A 6 -3.10 8.24 14.57
CA ASP A 6 -3.36 6.80 14.76
C ASP A 6 -2.18 5.91 14.32
N ASP A 7 -1.24 6.42 13.51
CA ASP A 7 -0.08 5.65 13.01
C ASP A 7 1.16 5.73 13.92
N PHE A 8 1.22 6.70 14.85
CA PHE A 8 2.36 6.87 15.76
C PHE A 8 2.04 6.31 17.14
N GLY A 9 1.65 5.03 17.19
CA GLY A 9 1.55 4.27 18.44
C GLY A 9 2.89 4.30 19.20
N THR A 10 2.84 4.81 20.43
CA THR A 10 3.70 4.59 21.62
C THR A 10 5.08 3.89 21.48
N ALA A 11 5.84 4.23 20.44
CA ALA A 11 7.26 3.89 20.24
C ALA A 11 8.05 5.13 19.72
N GLY A 12 7.51 6.32 19.96
CA GLY A 12 7.79 7.55 19.19
C GLY A 12 9.07 8.33 19.51
N ALA A 13 9.91 7.93 20.48
CA ALA A 13 11.04 8.77 20.88
C ALA A 13 12.23 8.74 19.88
N SER A 14 12.48 7.62 19.19
CA SER A 14 13.69 7.44 18.38
C SER A 14 13.58 8.01 16.96
N ASN A 15 12.40 7.91 16.34
CA ASN A 15 12.20 8.43 14.98
C ASN A 15 11.89 9.93 14.99
N LEU A 16 11.11 10.42 15.97
CA LEU A 16 10.86 11.86 16.12
C LEU A 16 12.12 12.64 16.45
N SER A 17 13.02 12.10 17.27
CA SER A 17 14.29 12.76 17.59
C SER A 17 15.21 12.84 16.37
N LYS A 18 15.26 11.79 15.54
CA LYS A 18 16.00 11.80 14.27
C LYS A 18 15.45 12.83 13.30
N ILE A 19 14.13 12.85 13.08
CA ILE A 19 13.47 13.80 12.19
C ILE A 19 13.64 15.24 12.70
N ALA A 20 13.46 15.47 14.00
CA ALA A 20 13.64 16.79 14.62
C ALA A 20 15.08 17.31 14.43
N LYS A 21 16.08 16.44 14.55
CA LYS A 21 17.49 16.78 14.29
C LYS A 21 17.70 17.19 12.84
N THR A 22 17.12 16.46 11.88
CA THR A 22 17.21 16.80 10.45
C THR A 22 16.56 18.14 10.13
N VAL A 23 15.38 18.40 10.70
CA VAL A 23 14.63 19.65 10.49
C VAL A 23 15.21 20.83 11.28
N GLY A 24 16.20 20.59 12.16
CA GLY A 24 16.82 21.63 12.98
C GLY A 24 15.92 22.15 14.11
N VAL A 25 15.00 21.32 14.62
CA VAL A 25 14.05 21.69 15.68
C VAL A 25 14.19 20.78 16.90
N HIS A 26 13.73 21.26 18.06
CA HIS A 26 13.70 20.43 19.26
C HIS A 26 12.62 19.32 19.15
N PRO A 27 12.89 18.07 19.59
CA PRO A 27 11.91 16.97 19.50
C PRO A 27 10.56 17.29 20.16
N SER A 28 10.56 18.03 21.28
CA SER A 28 9.32 18.49 21.93
C SER A 28 8.55 19.51 21.09
N TYR A 29 9.24 20.37 20.32
CA TYR A 29 8.57 21.28 19.38
C TYR A 29 7.88 20.49 18.26
N LEU A 30 8.58 19.52 17.67
CA LEU A 30 7.99 18.65 16.66
C LEU A 30 6.83 17.81 17.21
N GLY A 31 6.92 17.34 18.45
CA GLY A 31 5.82 16.68 19.14
C GLY A 31 4.58 17.58 19.29
N HIS A 32 4.77 18.86 19.61
CA HIS A 32 3.68 19.85 19.64
C HIS A 32 3.11 20.16 18.25
N VAL A 33 3.92 20.09 17.19
CA VAL A 33 3.45 20.22 15.82
C VAL A 33 2.55 19.05 15.43
N ILE A 34 2.99 17.84 15.71
CA ILE A 34 2.24 16.62 15.39
C ILE A 34 0.93 16.55 16.17
N SER A 35 0.92 17.04 17.42
CA SER A 35 -0.30 17.11 18.21
C SER A 35 -1.24 18.26 17.81
N GLY A 36 -0.83 19.12 16.87
CA GLY A 36 -1.61 20.25 16.37
C GLY A 36 -1.65 21.46 17.30
N ILE A 37 -0.72 21.54 18.25
CA ILE A 37 -0.58 22.65 19.20
C ILE A 37 0.27 23.77 18.61
N LYS A 38 1.24 23.43 17.76
CA LYS A 38 2.14 24.37 17.08
C LYS A 38 2.13 24.14 15.57
N ASN A 39 2.50 25.18 14.82
CA ASN A 39 2.56 25.12 13.38
C ASN A 39 4.00 25.29 12.92
N LEU A 40 4.42 24.52 11.93
CA LEU A 40 5.70 24.71 11.26
C LEU A 40 5.73 26.08 10.58
N ASN A 41 6.93 26.65 10.43
CA ASN A 41 7.14 27.67 9.41
C ASN A 41 7.40 27.02 8.04
N PHE A 42 7.51 27.82 6.99
CA PHE A 42 7.68 27.28 5.64
C PHE A 42 9.03 26.56 5.45
N ASP A 43 10.12 27.12 5.97
CA ASP A 43 11.45 26.52 5.86
C ASP A 43 11.53 25.16 6.58
N GLN A 44 10.96 25.08 7.78
CA GLN A 44 10.83 23.83 8.54
C GLN A 44 9.93 22.82 7.84
N ALA A 45 8.86 23.28 7.18
CA ALA A 45 8.02 22.41 6.38
C ALA A 45 8.79 21.84 5.19
N LYS A 46 9.62 22.66 4.52
CA LYS A 46 10.47 22.21 3.41
C LYS A 46 11.50 21.18 3.88
N GLU A 47 12.24 21.48 4.94
CA GLU A 47 13.22 20.55 5.54
C GLU A 47 12.55 19.23 5.97
N LEU A 48 11.33 19.29 6.51
CA LEU A 48 10.58 18.07 6.86
C LEU A 48 10.15 17.28 5.61
N ALA A 49 9.72 17.98 4.56
CA ALA A 49 9.31 17.35 3.31
C ALA A 49 10.49 16.64 2.61
N ASP A 50 11.67 17.24 2.67
CA ASP A 50 12.93 16.68 2.15
C ASP A 50 13.38 15.50 3.01
N ALA A 51 13.30 15.61 4.34
CA ALA A 51 13.59 14.51 5.27
C ALA A 51 12.69 13.28 5.04
N LEU A 52 11.43 13.51 4.65
CA LEU A 52 10.46 12.47 4.32
C LEU A 52 10.56 11.97 2.88
N LYS A 53 11.43 12.56 2.04
CA LYS A 53 11.61 12.22 0.61
C LYS A 53 10.29 12.24 -0.17
N THR A 54 9.45 13.22 0.12
CA THR A 54 8.16 13.40 -0.53
C THR A 54 8.31 13.75 -2.01
N THR A 55 7.39 13.29 -2.83
CA THR A 55 7.32 13.65 -4.26
C THR A 55 6.90 15.12 -4.42
N PRO A 56 7.17 15.78 -5.58
CA PRO A 56 6.80 17.18 -5.78
C PRO A 56 5.30 17.47 -5.54
N LEU A 57 4.42 16.55 -5.93
CA LEU A 57 2.97 16.69 -5.70
C LEU A 57 2.61 16.59 -4.21
N GLU A 58 3.27 15.69 -3.48
CA GLU A 58 3.09 15.56 -2.03
C GLU A 58 3.65 16.77 -1.27
N GLN A 59 4.75 17.35 -1.76
CA GLN A 59 5.31 18.59 -1.23
C GLN A 59 4.33 19.75 -1.38
N GLU A 60 3.78 19.97 -2.57
CA GLU A 60 2.79 21.02 -2.81
C GLU A 60 1.54 20.85 -1.95
N TYR A 61 1.05 19.62 -1.82
CA TYR A 61 -0.07 19.32 -0.93
C TYR A 61 0.27 19.63 0.52
N PHE A 62 1.43 19.18 1.00
CA PHE A 62 1.88 19.40 2.36
C PHE A 62 2.05 20.89 2.69
N PHE A 63 2.70 21.66 1.82
CA PHE A 63 2.87 23.10 2.00
C PHE A 63 1.54 23.83 2.00
N THR A 64 0.59 23.42 1.14
CA THR A 64 -0.78 23.95 1.14
C THR A 64 -1.46 23.75 2.50
N LEU A 65 -1.28 22.58 3.14
CA LEU A 65 -1.81 22.32 4.47
C LEU A 65 -1.15 23.19 5.55
N VAL A 66 0.17 23.37 5.49
CA VAL A 66 0.90 24.25 6.43
C VAL A 66 0.41 25.70 6.31
N HIS A 67 0.23 26.20 5.09
CA HIS A 67 -0.30 27.54 4.87
C HIS A 67 -1.76 27.68 5.32
N PHE A 68 -2.59 26.66 5.08
CA PHE A 68 -3.98 26.63 5.57
C PHE A 68 -4.04 26.74 7.10
N ASP A 69 -3.21 25.98 7.80
CA ASP A 69 -3.21 25.92 9.26
C ASP A 69 -2.68 27.22 9.90
N ARG A 70 -1.74 27.90 9.22
CA ARG A 70 -1.21 29.20 9.62
C ARG A 70 -2.10 30.38 9.23
N ALA A 71 -3.05 30.21 8.31
CA ALA A 71 -3.83 31.32 7.78
C ALA A 71 -4.70 31.96 8.90
N GLY A 72 -4.42 33.22 9.22
CA GLY A 72 -5.13 33.95 10.27
C GLY A 72 -6.50 34.50 9.87
N THR A 73 -6.79 34.61 8.56
CA THR A 73 -8.04 35.19 8.05
C THR A 73 -8.90 34.15 7.34
N GLN A 74 -10.23 34.29 7.45
CA GLN A 74 -11.17 33.39 6.79
C GLN A 74 -11.01 33.40 5.26
N LYS A 75 -10.68 34.56 4.67
CA LYS A 75 -10.39 34.70 3.24
C LYS A 75 -9.18 33.86 2.81
N SER A 76 -8.10 33.90 3.60
CA SER A 76 -6.89 33.11 3.32
C SER A 76 -7.13 31.61 3.52
N LYS A 77 -7.90 31.22 4.55
CA LYS A 77 -8.29 29.81 4.74
C LYS A 77 -9.09 29.26 3.57
N LYS A 78 -10.05 30.03 3.05
CA LYS A 78 -10.84 29.65 1.86
C LYS A 78 -9.95 29.45 0.63
N TYR A 79 -8.98 30.33 0.41
CA TYR A 79 -8.02 30.20 -0.69
C TYR A 79 -7.20 28.90 -0.61
N TRP A 80 -6.59 28.62 0.54
CA TRP A 80 -5.78 27.41 0.71
C TRP A 80 -6.61 26.13 0.69
N LEU A 81 -7.87 26.19 1.15
CA LEU A 81 -8.79 25.06 1.05
C LEU A 81 -9.12 24.74 -0.42
N ALA A 82 -9.42 25.76 -1.24
CA ALA A 82 -9.65 25.58 -2.67
C ALA A 82 -8.40 25.03 -3.37
N LYS A 83 -7.20 25.51 -3.01
CA LYS A 83 -5.94 25.00 -3.56
C LYS A 83 -5.70 23.52 -3.21
N LYS A 84 -6.04 23.11 -1.97
CA LYS A 84 -5.99 21.71 -1.55
C LYS A 84 -6.91 20.84 -2.40
N ASP A 85 -8.12 21.30 -2.67
CA ASP A 85 -9.11 20.53 -3.45
C ASP A 85 -8.71 20.43 -4.93
N GLU A 86 -8.09 21.46 -5.50
CA GLU A 86 -7.49 21.43 -6.85
C GLU A 86 -6.42 20.33 -6.97
N ILE A 87 -5.46 20.28 -6.03
CA ILE A 87 -4.40 19.27 -6.02
C ILE A 87 -4.97 17.85 -5.92
N LEU A 88 -6.03 17.66 -5.12
CA LEU A 88 -6.70 16.36 -5.00
C LEU A 88 -7.47 15.96 -6.27
N ALA A 89 -8.10 16.92 -6.93
CA ALA A 89 -8.77 16.70 -8.21
C ALA A 89 -7.77 16.31 -9.30
N ASP A 90 -6.61 16.95 -9.36
CA ASP A 90 -5.57 16.65 -10.33
C ASP A 90 -4.91 15.28 -10.07
N ARG A 91 -4.69 14.90 -8.81
CA ARG A 91 -4.27 13.53 -8.46
C ARG A 91 -5.25 12.48 -8.98
N SER A 92 -6.55 12.78 -8.92
CA SER A 92 -7.59 11.87 -9.42
C SER A 92 -7.54 11.71 -10.94
N LYS A 93 -7.15 12.77 -11.67
CA LYS A 93 -6.91 12.70 -13.13
C LYS A 93 -5.65 11.91 -13.46
N VAL A 94 -4.59 11.98 -12.65
CA VAL A 94 -3.33 11.23 -12.88
C VAL A 94 -3.52 9.72 -12.79
N LYS A 95 -4.55 9.19 -12.10
CA LYS A 95 -4.92 7.77 -12.19
C LYS A 95 -5.21 7.31 -13.63
N SER A 96 -5.59 8.22 -14.54
CA SER A 96 -5.77 7.90 -15.97
C SER A 96 -4.46 7.80 -16.77
N ARG A 97 -3.30 8.10 -16.16
CA ARG A 97 -1.97 8.07 -16.80
C ARG A 97 -1.06 6.93 -16.31
N VAL A 98 -1.50 6.17 -15.31
CA VAL A 98 -0.95 4.84 -15.04
C VAL A 98 -1.38 4.04 -16.27
N GLY A 99 -0.42 3.55 -17.07
CA GLY A 99 -0.55 3.22 -18.51
C GLY A 99 -1.72 2.29 -18.89
N GLU A 100 -1.82 1.90 -20.17
CA GLU A 100 -2.81 0.91 -20.63
C GLU A 100 -2.67 -0.40 -19.84
N HIS A 101 -3.29 -0.48 -18.68
CA HIS A 101 -3.32 -1.64 -17.83
C HIS A 101 -4.47 -2.47 -18.34
N THR A 102 -4.13 -3.59 -18.96
CA THR A 102 -5.11 -4.62 -19.27
C THR A 102 -5.69 -5.10 -17.95
N GLU A 103 -6.97 -4.86 -17.72
CA GLU A 103 -7.67 -5.47 -16.59
C GLU A 103 -7.90 -6.95 -16.88
N LEU A 104 -7.67 -7.80 -15.89
CA LEU A 104 -8.06 -9.21 -15.97
C LEU A 104 -9.56 -9.36 -16.10
N SER A 105 -9.97 -10.26 -17.00
CA SER A 105 -11.37 -10.70 -17.09
C SER A 105 -11.87 -11.21 -15.74
N SER A 106 -13.17 -11.11 -15.47
CA SER A 106 -13.76 -11.62 -14.22
C SER A 106 -13.49 -13.12 -14.02
N HIS A 107 -13.48 -13.89 -15.11
CA HIS A 107 -13.17 -15.31 -15.11
C HIS A 107 -11.71 -15.59 -14.72
N ASP A 108 -10.75 -14.93 -15.38
CA ASP A 108 -9.32 -15.11 -15.08
C ASP A 108 -9.00 -14.62 -13.67
N ARG A 109 -9.67 -13.56 -13.21
CA ARG A 109 -9.55 -13.06 -11.83
C ARG A 109 -10.02 -14.11 -10.82
N ALA A 110 -11.13 -14.79 -11.09
CA ALA A 110 -11.60 -15.88 -10.25
C ALA A 110 -10.60 -17.05 -10.20
N ILE A 111 -9.97 -17.40 -11.32
CA ILE A 111 -8.92 -18.43 -11.37
C ILE A 111 -7.69 -17.98 -10.57
N PHE A 112 -7.23 -16.73 -10.77
CA PHE A 112 -6.06 -16.20 -10.07
C PHE A 112 -6.24 -16.18 -8.55
N TYR A 113 -7.44 -15.87 -8.07
CA TYR A 113 -7.76 -15.88 -6.64
C TYR A 113 -8.33 -17.21 -6.12
N SER A 114 -8.50 -18.22 -6.98
CA SER A 114 -9.03 -19.53 -6.58
C SER A 114 -8.10 -20.28 -5.63
N SER A 115 -6.80 -20.01 -5.69
CA SER A 115 -5.81 -20.62 -4.84
C SER A 115 -4.65 -19.68 -4.57
N TRP A 116 -4.14 -19.71 -3.34
CA TRP A 116 -2.98 -18.94 -2.90
C TRP A 116 -1.74 -19.20 -3.77
N ILE A 117 -1.66 -20.36 -4.42
CA ILE A 117 -0.50 -20.76 -5.21
C ILE A 117 -0.27 -19.85 -6.42
N TYR A 118 -1.33 -19.36 -7.08
CA TYR A 118 -1.19 -18.44 -8.22
C TYR A 118 -0.54 -17.12 -7.81
N VAL A 119 -0.99 -16.57 -6.67
CA VAL A 119 -0.44 -15.34 -6.08
C VAL A 119 1.00 -15.56 -5.61
N ALA A 120 1.29 -16.71 -5.00
CA ALA A 120 2.63 -17.03 -4.52
C ALA A 120 3.63 -17.23 -5.65
N VAL A 121 3.25 -17.94 -6.72
CA VAL A 121 4.06 -18.10 -7.92
C VAL A 121 4.31 -16.75 -8.59
N PHE A 122 3.27 -15.93 -8.76
CA PHE A 122 3.44 -14.57 -9.28
C PHE A 122 4.39 -13.73 -8.42
N SER A 123 4.22 -13.75 -7.10
CA SER A 123 5.10 -13.04 -6.17
C SER A 123 6.55 -13.52 -6.24
N SER A 124 6.76 -14.82 -6.52
CA SER A 124 8.10 -15.39 -6.63
C SER A 124 8.89 -14.88 -7.84
N VAL A 125 8.22 -14.39 -8.88
CA VAL A 125 8.87 -13.83 -10.07
C VAL A 125 9.60 -12.51 -9.77
N PHE A 126 9.20 -11.80 -8.71
CA PHE A 126 9.83 -10.55 -8.26
C PHE A 126 11.13 -10.76 -7.49
N ILE A 127 11.40 -11.99 -7.02
CA ILE A 127 12.59 -12.30 -6.22
C ILE A 127 13.58 -13.15 -7.03
N ASP A 128 14.86 -12.93 -6.77
CA ASP A 128 15.89 -13.75 -7.36
C ASP A 128 15.74 -15.21 -6.91
N GLY A 129 15.84 -16.14 -7.87
CA GLY A 129 15.62 -17.56 -7.61
C GLY A 129 14.16 -18.02 -7.64
N GLY A 130 13.22 -17.22 -8.18
CA GLY A 130 11.83 -17.61 -8.46
C GLY A 130 11.40 -17.31 -9.89
N GLN A 131 12.35 -17.21 -10.83
CA GLN A 131 12.11 -16.73 -12.19
C GLN A 131 12.06 -17.85 -13.23
N THR A 132 12.36 -19.10 -12.87
CA THR A 132 12.33 -20.22 -13.81
C THR A 132 11.35 -21.30 -13.35
N LEU A 133 10.89 -22.13 -14.30
CA LEU A 133 9.99 -23.26 -14.01
C LEU A 133 10.56 -24.17 -12.92
N ASP A 134 11.83 -24.55 -13.02
CA ASP A 134 12.49 -25.44 -12.05
C ASP A 134 12.59 -24.80 -10.66
N GLN A 135 12.90 -23.51 -10.61
CA GLN A 135 12.96 -22.76 -9.36
C GLN A 135 11.60 -22.71 -8.67
N ILE A 136 10.54 -22.46 -9.43
CA ILE A 136 9.17 -22.36 -8.93
C ILE A 136 8.67 -23.74 -8.48
N ALA A 137 8.88 -24.78 -9.29
CA ALA A 137 8.51 -26.15 -8.96
C ALA A 137 9.19 -26.62 -7.67
N ASN A 138 10.50 -26.38 -7.53
CA ASN A 138 11.25 -26.75 -6.33
C ASN A 138 10.82 -25.94 -5.10
N ARG A 139 10.59 -24.63 -5.26
CA ARG A 139 10.26 -23.74 -4.14
C ARG A 139 8.91 -24.05 -3.53
N PHE A 140 7.91 -24.32 -4.37
CA PHE A 140 6.55 -24.59 -3.93
C PHE A 140 6.22 -26.08 -3.87
N GLN A 141 7.21 -26.95 -4.09
CA GLN A 141 7.05 -28.41 -4.10
C GLN A 141 5.93 -28.86 -5.07
N LEU A 142 5.82 -28.18 -6.21
CA LEU A 142 4.84 -28.49 -7.24
C LEU A 142 5.42 -29.49 -8.23
N SER A 143 4.56 -30.33 -8.82
CA SER A 143 4.95 -31.07 -10.01
C SER A 143 5.29 -30.10 -11.13
N ARG A 144 6.26 -30.47 -11.98
CA ARG A 144 6.67 -29.65 -13.13
C ARG A 144 5.47 -29.26 -13.99
N LEU A 145 4.57 -30.21 -14.24
CA LEU A 145 3.33 -30.00 -14.99
C LEU A 145 2.45 -28.93 -14.34
N LYS A 146 2.25 -28.99 -13.02
CA LYS A 146 1.41 -28.01 -12.31
C LYS A 146 2.02 -26.61 -12.32
N ALA A 147 3.34 -26.53 -12.14
CA ALA A 147 4.06 -25.26 -12.20
C ALA A 147 3.98 -24.64 -13.61
N GLU A 148 4.08 -25.46 -14.65
CA GLU A 148 3.94 -25.05 -16.05
C GLU A 148 2.52 -24.56 -16.35
N GLU A 149 1.48 -25.28 -15.94
CA GLU A 149 0.07 -24.85 -16.06
C GLU A 149 -0.18 -23.46 -15.44
N ILE A 150 0.38 -23.23 -14.25
CA ILE A 150 0.23 -21.95 -13.54
C ILE A 150 0.98 -20.85 -14.30
N LEU A 151 2.21 -21.10 -14.74
CA LEU A 151 3.01 -20.13 -15.47
C LEU A 151 2.40 -19.78 -16.83
N ASP A 152 1.88 -20.76 -17.55
CA ASP A 152 1.17 -20.55 -18.82
C ASP A 152 -0.09 -19.72 -18.62
N PHE A 153 -0.83 -19.94 -17.53
CA PHE A 153 -1.95 -19.09 -17.15
C PHE A 153 -1.50 -17.64 -16.91
N LEU A 154 -0.43 -17.44 -16.13
CA LEU A 154 0.09 -16.10 -15.83
C LEU A 154 0.60 -15.38 -17.07
N VAL A 155 1.21 -16.11 -18.02
CA VAL A 155 1.67 -15.54 -19.29
C VAL A 155 0.51 -15.22 -20.22
N ARG A 156 -0.45 -16.12 -20.37
CA ARG A 156 -1.64 -15.93 -21.22
C ARG A 156 -2.47 -14.72 -20.78
N THR A 157 -2.56 -14.48 -19.47
CA THR A 157 -3.32 -13.36 -18.90
C THR A 157 -2.52 -12.06 -18.85
N GLY A 158 -1.25 -12.06 -19.29
CA GLY A 158 -0.37 -10.90 -19.27
C GLY A 158 0.12 -10.50 -17.87
N ILE A 159 -0.20 -11.28 -16.83
CA ILE A 159 0.29 -11.07 -15.46
C ILE A 159 1.82 -11.26 -15.42
N CYS A 160 2.33 -12.23 -16.18
CA CYS A 160 3.74 -12.45 -16.39
C CYS A 160 4.09 -12.35 -17.87
N GLU A 161 5.34 -12.03 -18.17
CA GLU A 161 5.93 -12.12 -19.49
C GLU A 161 7.05 -13.16 -19.49
N ARG A 162 7.13 -13.94 -20.57
CA ARG A 162 8.20 -14.91 -20.75
C ARG A 162 9.36 -14.25 -21.51
N ASN A 163 10.52 -14.15 -20.85
CA ASN A 163 11.76 -13.64 -21.43
C ASN A 163 12.80 -14.78 -21.46
N GLY A 164 12.71 -15.61 -22.51
CA GLY A 164 13.54 -16.81 -22.67
C GLY A 164 13.24 -17.86 -21.58
N PRO A 165 14.25 -18.30 -20.80
CA PRO A 165 14.04 -19.26 -19.71
C PRO A 165 13.50 -18.62 -18.42
N LYS A 166 13.41 -17.28 -18.36
CA LYS A 166 12.98 -16.53 -17.19
C LYS A 166 11.61 -15.91 -17.40
N PHE A 167 10.84 -15.82 -16.33
CA PHE A 167 9.59 -15.08 -16.25
C PHE A 167 9.85 -13.72 -15.59
N LYS A 168 9.12 -12.70 -16.03
CA LYS A 168 9.11 -11.36 -15.44
C LYS A 168 7.68 -10.90 -15.20
N PRO A 169 7.44 -9.93 -14.30
CA PRO A 169 6.13 -9.31 -14.17
C PRO A 169 5.73 -8.64 -15.49
N GLY A 170 4.51 -8.88 -15.95
CA GLY A 170 3.94 -8.22 -17.12
C GLY A 170 3.28 -6.88 -16.79
N THR A 171 2.56 -6.32 -17.77
CA THR A 171 1.88 -5.02 -17.64
C THR A 171 0.47 -5.09 -17.04
N THR A 172 -0.09 -6.31 -16.91
CA THR A 172 -1.42 -6.55 -16.33
C THR A 172 -1.41 -6.34 -14.82
N PHE A 173 -2.22 -5.41 -14.34
CA PHE A 173 -2.44 -5.22 -12.91
C PHE A 173 -3.58 -6.11 -12.42
N VAL A 174 -3.30 -6.89 -11.38
CA VAL A 174 -4.35 -7.60 -10.64
C VAL A 174 -4.99 -6.64 -9.64
N TYR A 175 -5.83 -5.74 -10.13
CA TYR A 175 -6.60 -4.83 -9.28
C TYR A 175 -7.84 -5.55 -8.74
N ILE A 176 -7.97 -5.63 -7.42
CA ILE A 176 -9.24 -5.93 -6.77
C ILE A 176 -9.93 -4.59 -6.57
N ALA A 177 -10.95 -4.31 -7.39
CA ALA A 177 -11.80 -3.15 -7.15
C ALA A 177 -12.50 -3.29 -5.79
N ASN A 178 -12.70 -2.16 -5.10
CA ASN A 178 -13.26 -2.12 -3.74
C ASN A 178 -14.68 -2.70 -3.64
N ASP A 179 -15.35 -2.92 -4.77
CA ASP A 179 -16.69 -3.52 -4.91
C ASP A 179 -16.65 -5.04 -5.16
N SER A 180 -15.46 -5.64 -5.29
CA SER A 180 -15.32 -7.06 -5.61
C SER A 180 -15.77 -7.95 -4.44
N PRO A 181 -16.62 -8.97 -4.68
CA PRO A 181 -17.01 -9.97 -3.68
C PRO A 181 -15.81 -10.71 -3.04
N LEU A 182 -14.66 -10.73 -3.72
CA LEU A 182 -13.43 -11.36 -3.25
C LEU A 182 -12.80 -10.65 -2.04
N VAL A 183 -13.16 -9.39 -1.78
CA VAL A 183 -12.77 -8.65 -0.57
C VAL A 183 -13.49 -9.22 0.67
N ALA A 184 -14.68 -9.79 0.50
CA ALA A 184 -15.49 -10.32 1.60
C ALA A 184 -15.08 -11.74 2.05
N SER A 185 -14.45 -12.53 1.17
CA SER A 185 -14.10 -13.94 1.47
C SER A 185 -13.04 -14.10 2.57
N HIS A 186 -12.20 -13.09 2.83
CA HIS A 186 -11.23 -13.13 3.94
C HIS A 186 -11.91 -13.07 5.32
N LYS A 187 -13.16 -12.60 5.42
CA LYS A 187 -13.89 -12.54 6.70
C LYS A 187 -14.60 -13.85 7.06
N LEU A 188 -15.09 -14.61 6.07
CA LEU A 188 -15.88 -15.82 6.31
C LEU A 188 -15.03 -17.05 6.67
N ALA A 189 -13.80 -17.15 6.16
CA ALA A 189 -12.93 -18.30 6.44
C ALA A 189 -12.38 -18.34 7.88
N ASN A 190 -12.23 -17.18 8.54
CA ASN A 190 -11.72 -17.10 9.92
C ASN A 190 -12.79 -17.39 10.98
N GLU A 191 -14.09 -17.28 10.67
CA GLU A 191 -15.16 -17.61 11.62
C GLU A 191 -15.41 -19.12 11.76
N SER A 192 -14.96 -19.93 10.81
CA SER A 192 -15.08 -21.39 10.88
C SER A 192 -14.12 -22.01 11.90
N TYR A 193 -12.96 -21.38 12.12
CA TYR A 193 -11.94 -21.85 13.08
C TYR A 193 -12.25 -21.45 14.52
N THR A 194 -12.90 -20.30 14.75
CA THR A 194 -13.23 -19.84 16.10
C THR A 194 -14.41 -20.58 16.71
N LYS A 195 -15.37 -21.09 15.91
CA LYS A 195 -16.49 -21.88 16.44
C LYS A 195 -16.16 -23.35 16.72
N ASN A 196 -15.12 -23.93 16.10
CA ASN A 196 -14.75 -25.34 16.31
C ASN A 196 -13.58 -25.56 17.30
N GLY A 197 -12.86 -24.49 17.67
CA GLY A 197 -11.72 -24.57 18.61
C GLY A 197 -12.09 -24.52 20.10
N TYR A 198 -13.24 -23.96 20.47
CA TYR A 198 -13.64 -23.81 21.88
C TYR A 198 -14.50 -24.95 22.44
N ALA A 199 -15.00 -25.85 21.60
CA ALA A 199 -15.86 -26.96 22.05
C ALA A 199 -15.10 -28.21 22.55
N ARG A 200 -13.77 -28.30 22.35
CA ARG A 200 -12.96 -29.47 22.77
C ARG A 200 -12.21 -29.32 24.09
N VAL A 201 -12.20 -28.12 24.70
CA VAL A 201 -11.47 -27.86 25.96
C VAL A 201 -12.37 -27.74 27.19
N ALA A 202 -13.69 -27.85 27.03
CA ALA A 202 -14.67 -27.74 28.12
C ALA A 202 -15.28 -29.10 28.58
N GLY A 203 -14.66 -30.23 28.23
CA GLY A 203 -15.17 -31.58 28.52
C GLY A 203 -14.20 -32.52 29.25
N ALA A 204 -13.11 -32.02 29.81
CA ALA A 204 -12.11 -32.84 30.51
C ALA A 204 -11.64 -32.17 31.81
N ALA A 205 -12.59 -31.75 32.64
CA ALA A 205 -12.37 -31.42 34.05
C ALA A 205 -13.71 -31.39 34.78
N SER A 206 -14.26 -32.55 35.11
CA SER A 206 -15.21 -32.83 36.21
C SER A 206 -15.42 -34.34 36.30
#